data_AF-A0A397GS31-F1
#
_entry.id   AF-A0A397GS31-F1
#
_cell.length_a   1.000
_cell.length_b   1.000
_cell.length_c   1.000
_cell.angle_alpha   90.00
_cell.angle_beta   90.00
_cell.angle_gamma   90.00
#
_symmetry.space_group_name_H-M   'P 1'
#
loop_
_entity.id
_entity.type
_entity.pdbx_description
1 polymer ?
#
loop_
_entity_poly.entity_id
_entity_poly.type
_entity_poly.pdbx_seq_one_letter_code
_entity_poly.pdbx_strand_id
1 'polypeptide(L)'
;MSRKNINLIEVIKSNGIFYCPYIHRTGKICGRRSYNPEGCHIHRKSPVYTPCRDCGKLNRSKHNACSDHVGKYQSRENNCRKKQDELRAKIAMLENHTPVLFESRHEI
;
A
#
# COMPACT_ATOMS: atom_id res chain seq x y z
N MET A 1 -19.59 30.50 -32.16
CA MET A 1 -18.30 30.14 -31.52
C MET A 1 -18.58 29.41 -30.21
N SER A 2 -18.53 28.07 -30.21
CA SER A 2 -18.89 27.27 -29.04
C SER A 2 -17.72 27.20 -28.07
N ARG A 3 -17.83 27.86 -26.90
CA ARG A 3 -16.86 27.71 -25.81
C ARG A 3 -17.04 26.31 -25.25
N LYS A 4 -16.14 25.39 -25.63
CA LYS A 4 -16.09 24.05 -25.02
C LYS A 4 -15.92 24.25 -23.51
N ASN A 5 -16.85 23.71 -22.72
CA ASN A 5 -16.71 23.60 -21.28
C ASN A 5 -15.59 22.61 -20.99
N ILE A 6 -14.36 23.10 -20.99
CA ILE A 6 -13.18 22.29 -20.70
C ILE A 6 -13.14 22.12 -19.19
N ASN A 7 -13.34 20.89 -18.72
CA ASN A 7 -13.24 20.57 -17.31
C ASN A 7 -11.80 20.86 -16.86
N LEU A 8 -11.63 21.75 -15.87
CA LEU A 8 -10.32 22.12 -15.34
C LEU A 8 -9.50 20.88 -14.92
N ILE A 9 -10.18 19.81 -14.48
CA ILE A 9 -9.55 18.52 -14.13
C ILE A 9 -8.98 17.82 -15.37
N GLU A 10 -9.64 17.91 -16.53
CA GLU A 10 -9.18 17.31 -17.79
C GLU A 10 -8.00 18.08 -18.40
N VAL A 11 -8.00 19.41 -18.33
CA VAL A 11 -6.86 20.23 -18.81
C VAL A 11 -5.59 19.99 -17.97
N ILE A 12 -5.74 19.86 -16.65
CA ILE A 12 -4.63 19.55 -15.73
C ILE A 12 -4.02 18.17 -16.04
N LYS A 13 -4.85 17.17 -16.38
CA LYS A 13 -4.36 15.84 -16.80
C LYS A 13 -3.67 15.84 -18.17
N SER A 14 -4.07 16.72 -19.08
CA SER A 14 -3.64 16.71 -20.49
C SER A 14 -2.29 17.36 -20.77
N ASN A 15 -1.85 18.32 -19.93
CA ASN A 15 -0.60 19.06 -20.14
C ASN A 15 0.64 18.38 -19.53
N GLY A 16 0.51 17.20 -18.92
CA GLY A 16 1.58 16.55 -18.16
C GLY A 16 2.02 17.35 -16.91
N ILE A 17 1.22 18.32 -16.48
CA ILE A 17 1.49 19.17 -15.32
C ILE A 17 0.66 18.65 -14.14
N PHE A 18 1.35 18.07 -13.17
CA PHE A 18 0.81 17.61 -11.91
C PHE A 18 1.10 18.62 -10.79
N TYR A 19 0.38 18.49 -9.68
CA TYR A 19 0.65 19.24 -8.46
C TYR A 19 1.13 18.28 -7.39
N CYS A 20 2.18 18.68 -6.66
CA CYS A 20 2.80 17.83 -5.65
C CYS A 20 1.80 17.48 -4.53
N PRO A 21 1.48 16.20 -4.33
CA PRO A 21 0.47 15.76 -3.37
C PRO A 21 1.00 15.69 -1.93
N TYR A 22 2.26 16.03 -1.69
CA TYR A 22 2.91 15.89 -0.39
C TYR A 22 2.22 16.77 0.67
N ILE A 23 1.88 16.17 1.80
CA ILE A 23 1.24 16.83 2.95
C ILE A 23 2.29 17.07 4.03
N HIS A 24 2.48 18.33 4.41
CA HIS A 24 3.34 18.71 5.53
C HIS A 24 2.72 18.26 6.86
N ARG A 25 3.52 18.16 7.93
CA ARG A 25 3.01 17.83 9.28
C ARG A 25 1.93 18.79 9.77
N THR A 26 1.90 20.01 9.24
CA THR A 26 0.87 21.03 9.50
C THR A 26 -0.46 20.77 8.79
N GLY A 27 -0.56 19.72 7.96
CA GLY A 27 -1.72 19.44 7.11
C GLY A 27 -1.75 20.23 5.80
N LYS A 28 -0.82 21.17 5.60
CA LYS A 28 -0.72 21.94 4.34
C LYS A 28 -0.21 21.05 3.21
N ILE A 29 -0.87 21.10 2.06
CA ILE A 29 -0.41 20.44 0.82
C ILE A 29 0.69 21.30 0.19
N CYS A 30 1.75 20.65 -0.30
CA CYS A 30 2.86 21.34 -0.97
C CYS A 30 2.40 22.09 -2.23
N GLY A 31 1.63 21.42 -3.10
CA GLY A 31 0.97 22.08 -4.24
C GLY A 31 1.91 22.71 -5.27
N ARG A 32 3.20 22.39 -5.25
CA ARG A 32 4.13 22.85 -6.30
C ARG A 32 3.83 22.13 -7.60
N ARG A 33 3.85 22.85 -8.73
CA ARG A 33 3.81 22.24 -10.06
C ARG A 33 4.97 21.26 -10.23
N SER A 34 4.67 20.11 -10.82
CA SER A 34 5.60 19.05 -11.15
C SER A 34 5.21 18.43 -12.48
N TYR A 35 6.17 17.91 -13.23
CA TYR A 35 5.91 17.08 -14.41
C TYR A 35 5.86 15.59 -14.06
N ASN A 36 6.07 15.25 -12.78
CA ASN A 36 6.02 13.89 -12.27
C ASN A 36 4.81 13.72 -11.34
N PRO A 37 3.94 12.71 -11.57
CA PRO A 37 2.76 12.47 -10.76
C PRO A 37 3.08 12.12 -9.29
N GLU A 38 4.27 11.57 -9.01
CA GLU A 38 4.66 11.17 -7.65
C GLU A 38 4.96 12.38 -6.73
N GLY A 39 5.36 13.52 -7.32
CA GLY A 39 5.65 14.73 -6.56
C GLY A 39 6.67 15.64 -7.22
N CYS A 40 6.95 16.79 -6.58
CA CYS A 40 7.99 17.71 -7.04
C CYS A 40 9.39 17.12 -6.82
N HIS A 41 10.43 17.77 -7.37
CA HIS A 41 11.82 17.29 -7.26
C HIS A 41 12.30 17.06 -5.81
N ILE A 42 11.72 17.80 -4.85
CA ILE A 42 11.98 17.68 -3.41
C ILE A 42 11.25 16.47 -2.81
N HIS A 43 9.97 16.29 -3.18
CA HIS A 43 9.08 15.35 -2.51
C HIS A 43 8.90 14.01 -3.22
N ARG A 44 9.38 13.84 -4.45
CA ARG A 44 9.28 12.57 -5.18
C ARG A 44 9.91 11.37 -4.45
N LYS A 45 10.92 11.61 -3.60
CA LYS A 45 11.56 10.59 -2.76
C LYS A 45 11.19 10.73 -1.27
N SER A 46 10.30 11.67 -0.94
CA SER A 46 9.92 11.89 0.46
C SER A 46 8.92 10.82 0.91
N PRO A 47 9.03 10.30 2.14
CA PRO A 47 8.03 9.42 2.70
C PRO A 47 6.67 10.11 2.75
N VAL A 48 5.63 9.44 2.27
CA VAL A 48 4.25 9.93 2.36
C VAL A 48 3.80 9.85 3.82
N TYR A 49 3.18 10.94 4.29
CA TYR A 49 2.54 10.93 5.60
C TYR A 49 1.15 10.31 5.49
N THR A 50 0.91 9.28 6.27
CA THR A 50 -0.39 8.64 6.42
C THR A 50 -0.97 8.97 7.79
N PRO A 51 -2.27 9.32 7.88
CA PRO A 51 -2.91 9.54 9.17
C PRO A 51 -2.95 8.23 9.97
N CYS A 52 -2.77 8.33 11.29
CA CYS A 52 -2.96 7.21 12.19
C CYS A 52 -4.44 6.81 12.20
N ARG A 53 -4.75 5.52 12.06
CA ARG A 53 -6.13 5.02 12.11
C ARG A 53 -6.82 5.27 13.46
N ASP A 54 -6.07 5.24 14.55
CA ASP A 54 -6.63 5.36 15.91
C ASP A 54 -6.73 6.82 16.39
N CYS A 55 -5.80 7.70 16.00
CA CYS A 55 -5.76 9.09 16.52
C CYS A 55 -5.67 10.19 15.45
N GLY A 56 -5.68 9.84 14.16
CA GLY A 56 -5.63 10.81 13.05
C GLY A 56 -4.28 11.51 12.84
N LYS A 57 -3.33 11.40 13.76
CA LYS A 57 -2.01 12.04 13.64
C LYS A 57 -1.25 11.54 12.40
N LEU A 58 -0.82 12.48 11.56
CA LEU A 58 0.04 12.20 10.41
C LEU A 58 1.36 11.59 10.89
N ASN A 59 1.67 10.41 10.37
CA ASN A 59 2.87 9.67 10.70
C ASN A 59 3.48 9.06 9.41
N ARG A 60 4.70 8.56 9.51
CA ARG A 60 5.42 7.90 8.41
C ARG A 60 5.39 6.36 8.53
N SER A 61 4.52 5.82 9.37
CA SER A 61 4.51 4.38 9.66
C SER A 61 3.83 3.62 8.54
N LYS A 62 4.43 2.50 8.14
CA LYS A 62 3.88 1.57 7.14
C LYS A 62 2.51 1.01 7.56
N HIS A 63 2.24 0.93 8.85
CA HIS A 63 1.00 0.35 9.39
C HIS A 63 -0.16 1.36 9.49
N ASN A 64 0.00 2.57 8.95
CA ASN A 64 -0.96 3.67 9.15
C ASN A 64 -1.25 3.91 10.65
N ALA A 65 -0.22 3.77 11.49
CA ALA A 65 -0.33 3.86 12.95
C ALA A 65 0.85 4.64 13.53
N CYS A 66 0.62 5.55 14.46
CA CYS A 66 1.71 6.26 15.13
C CYS A 66 2.54 5.31 16.00
N SER A 67 3.69 5.78 16.48
CA SER A 67 4.58 5.03 17.40
C SER A 67 3.83 4.39 18.56
N ASP A 68 2.83 5.11 19.10
CA ASP A 68 2.10 4.70 20.28
C ASP A 68 1.10 3.57 19.98
N HIS A 69 0.66 3.45 18.73
CA HIS A 69 -0.35 2.48 18.30
C HIS A 69 0.20 1.36 17.40
N VAL A 70 1.41 1.51 16.84
CA VAL A 70 1.98 0.55 15.88
C VAL A 70 2.15 -0.85 16.48
N GLY A 71 2.46 -0.95 17.79
CA GLY A 71 2.67 -2.22 18.48
C GLY A 71 1.45 -3.14 18.43
N LYS A 72 0.24 -2.59 18.51
CA LYS A 72 -1.02 -3.36 18.39
C LYS A 72 -1.11 -4.08 17.04
N TYR A 73 -0.80 -3.37 15.95
CA TYR A 73 -0.87 -3.91 14.60
C TYR A 73 0.25 -4.93 14.33
N GLN A 74 1.47 -4.65 14.80
CA GLN A 74 2.59 -5.59 14.70
C GLN A 74 2.33 -6.89 15.44
N SER A 75 1.75 -6.81 16.65
CA SER A 75 1.40 -8.00 17.44
C SER A 75 0.37 -8.87 16.70
N ARG A 76 -0.67 -8.25 16.13
CA ARG A 76 -1.68 -8.96 15.33
C ARG A 76 -1.07 -9.61 14.09
N GLU A 77 -0.23 -8.90 13.35
CA GLU A 77 0.46 -9.42 12.16
C GLU A 77 1.37 -10.61 12.52
N ASN A 78 2.14 -10.50 13.61
CA ASN A 78 2.98 -11.58 14.11
C ASN A 78 2.16 -12.80 14.52
N ASN A 79 1.01 -12.63 15.18
CA ASN A 79 0.13 -13.75 15.54
C ASN A 79 -0.43 -14.45 14.29
N CYS A 80 -0.89 -13.69 13.30
CA CYS A 80 -1.37 -14.24 12.03
C CYS A 80 -0.28 -15.03 11.31
N ARG A 81 0.95 -14.49 11.23
CA ARG A 81 2.11 -15.20 10.65
C ARG A 81 2.39 -16.52 11.36
N LYS A 82 2.48 -16.53 12.69
CA LYS A 82 2.68 -17.76 13.47
C LYS A 82 1.62 -18.83 13.16
N LYS A 83 0.34 -18.44 13.09
CA LYS A 83 -0.74 -19.37 12.74
C LYS A 83 -0.63 -19.91 11.31
N GLN A 84 -0.19 -19.08 10.36
CA GLN A 84 0.06 -19.52 8.99
C GLN A 84 1.24 -20.50 8.93
N ASP A 85 2.33 -20.22 9.65
CA ASP A 85 3.50 -21.08 9.70
C ASP A 85 3.17 -22.45 10.33
N GLU A 86 2.38 -22.46 11.41
CA GLU A 86 1.85 -23.68 12.02
C GLU A 86 0.97 -24.48 11.04
N LEU A 87 0.09 -23.82 10.29
CA LEU A 87 -0.75 -24.48 9.30
C LEU A 87 0.09 -25.05 8.15
N ARG A 88 1.08 -24.29 7.65
CA ARG A 88 2.00 -24.75 6.61
C ARG A 88 2.81 -25.96 7.06
N ALA A 89 3.29 -25.95 8.31
CA ALA A 89 3.98 -27.09 8.89
C ALA A 89 3.07 -28.33 8.94
N LYS A 90 1.80 -28.18 9.34
CA LYS A 90 0.83 -29.28 9.34
C LYS A 90 0.53 -29.82 7.95
N ILE A 91 0.38 -28.94 6.95
CA ILE A 91 0.20 -29.34 5.55
C ILE A 91 1.40 -30.11 5.05
N ALA A 92 2.63 -29.60 5.27
CA ALA A 92 3.85 -30.29 4.86
C ALA A 92 3.98 -31.68 5.51
N MET A 93 3.62 -31.81 6.80
CA MET A 93 3.59 -33.12 7.47
C MET A 93 2.57 -34.07 6.84
N LEU A 94 1.38 -33.57 6.48
CA LEU A 94 0.36 -34.37 5.81
C LEU A 94 0.80 -34.82 4.42
N GLU A 95 1.36 -33.91 3.62
CA GLU A 95 1.89 -34.21 2.28
C GLU A 95 3.00 -35.28 2.34
N ASN A 96 3.88 -35.22 3.34
CA ASN A 96 4.93 -36.23 3.54
C ASN A 96 4.41 -37.61 3.98
N HIS A 97 3.22 -37.67 4.58
CA HIS A 97 2.60 -38.91 5.04
C HIS A 97 1.62 -39.53 4.04
N THR A 98 1.33 -38.86 2.91
CA THR A 98 0.46 -39.41 1.88
C THR A 98 1.32 -40.11 0.82
N PRO A 99 1.38 -41.46 0.74
CA PRO A 99 1.95 -42.09 -0.45
C PRO A 99 1.03 -41.72 -1.62
N VAL A 100 1.61 -41.05 -2.61
CA VAL A 100 1.00 -40.56 -3.85
C VAL A 100 -0.18 -41.44 -4.28
N LEU A 101 -1.41 -41.03 -3.97
CA LEU A 101 -2.58 -41.64 -4.56
C LEU A 101 -2.71 -41.08 -5.97
N PHE A 102 -2.40 -41.96 -6.92
CA PHE A 102 -2.95 -42.00 -8.28
C PHE A 102 -2.25 -41.16 -9.36
N GLU A 103 -1.24 -41.75 -10.02
CA GLU A 103 -1.20 -41.76 -11.49
C GLU A 103 -0.77 -43.15 -11.97
N SER A 104 -1.76 -44.05 -12.12
CA SER A 104 -1.60 -45.26 -12.92
C SER A 104 -2.76 -45.34 -13.90
N ARG A 105 -2.72 -44.47 -14.92
CA ARG A 105 -3.31 -44.80 -16.22
C ARG A 105 -2.35 -45.78 -16.88
N HIS A 106 -2.60 -47.07 -16.70
CA HIS A 106 -2.11 -48.07 -17.64
C HIS A 106 -2.82 -47.82 -18.97
N GLU A 107 -2.10 -47.23 -19.93
CA GLU A 107 -2.26 -47.57 -21.33
C GLU A 107 -1.66 -48.96 -21.51
N ILE A 108 -2.47 -49.98 -21.85
CA ILE A 108 -2.34 -50.95 -22.97
C ILE A 108 -3.70 -51.62 -23.14
#